data_AF-A0A9D5ENY2-F1
#
_entry.id   AF-A0A9D5ENY2-F1
#
_cell.length_a   1.000
_cell.length_b   1.000
_cell.length_c   1.000
_cell.angle_alpha   90.00
_cell.angle_beta   90.00
_cell.angle_gamma   90.00
#
_symmetry.space_group_name_H-M   'P 1'
#
loop_
_entity.id
_entity.type
_entity.pdbx_description
1 polymer ?
#
loop_
_entity_poly.entity_id
_entity_poly.type
_entity_poly.pdbx_seq_one_letter_code
_entity_poly.pdbx_strand_id
1 'polypeptide(L)'
;MISRRVSLALVTAIPFLLAAEPPAVERSPAIQKAMADARKFLDLNMPSDAVAALEAEVANADGNKAYLSLLREAYLSELFRLEKAASPEPMKISQMRRNIALLGGSVPKPTAPPPAPPEPSLPAPTTDASADAAAAFKKGDYAAAEKLFASLPILTGDQKTASAYCRIKLAADRLNAPGCTPSAVTAILKDVNEAMMLVPQHAELQKVGQTLLATASAKQKESPIASSGDVVETASFIVRHTGNRELAVSLAEAAESQRKVIFERWSGPPAAGWSPKCEIVIHATVESYTKVTNRPAGCTGIANVRLNNGRATERRVDLRADDAAMVANALPRELTHVVLADLFPDRPPPKWASEGMAILAGSPEEVSRYLRTLPRCARDGDWFGLAQLMEMKDFPAEKITGFYCQSVSLTDHLIRAAGNERNFTIFLRDSQRYGTAQALKRQYGLDGPPALETAWKRAALETARGQAP
;
A
#
# COMPACT_ATOMS: atom_id res chain seq x y z
N MET A 1 60.37 -11.78 -62.77
CA MET A 1 61.55 -11.63 -61.90
C MET A 1 61.18 -12.02 -60.47
N ILE A 2 61.79 -13.09 -59.96
CA ILE A 2 62.34 -13.27 -58.59
C ILE A 2 61.38 -12.91 -57.43
N SER A 3 60.70 -13.90 -56.83
CA SER A 3 61.09 -14.62 -55.60
C SER A 3 61.10 -13.78 -54.32
N ARG A 4 60.31 -14.19 -53.31
CA ARG A 4 60.85 -14.48 -51.97
C ARG A 4 59.87 -15.22 -51.06
N ARG A 5 60.43 -16.26 -50.43
CA ARG A 5 59.91 -17.12 -49.37
C ARG A 5 59.64 -16.33 -48.10
N VAL A 6 58.63 -16.72 -47.31
CA VAL A 6 58.66 -16.58 -45.84
C VAL A 6 58.06 -17.83 -45.21
N SER A 7 58.71 -18.23 -44.12
CA SER A 7 58.77 -19.52 -43.46
C SER A 7 57.51 -19.96 -42.72
N LEU A 8 57.38 -21.28 -42.63
CA LEU A 8 56.51 -22.04 -41.75
C LEU A 8 56.95 -21.86 -40.29
N ALA A 9 56.04 -21.40 -39.42
CA ALA A 9 56.19 -21.49 -37.97
C ALA A 9 54.99 -22.27 -37.41
N LEU A 10 55.26 -23.50 -37.00
CA LEU A 10 54.33 -24.39 -36.31
C LEU A 10 54.25 -23.93 -34.84
N VAL A 11 53.12 -23.37 -34.41
CA VAL A 11 52.83 -23.12 -33.00
C VAL A 11 51.66 -24.01 -32.61
N THR A 12 51.98 -25.05 -31.85
CA THR A 12 51.04 -25.88 -31.10
C THR A 12 50.43 -25.06 -29.97
N ALA A 13 49.16 -24.69 -30.10
CA ALA A 13 48.36 -24.12 -29.01
C ALA A 13 47.43 -25.19 -28.45
N ILE A 14 47.68 -25.56 -27.19
CA ILE A 14 46.79 -26.38 -26.35
C ILE A 14 45.50 -25.57 -26.14
N PRO A 15 44.29 -26.14 -26.34
CA PRO A 15 43.06 -25.43 -26.01
C PRO A 15 42.93 -25.42 -24.48
N PHE A 16 43.23 -24.26 -23.88
CA PHE A 16 42.64 -23.92 -22.59
C PHE A 16 41.14 -23.76 -22.82
N LEU A 17 40.36 -24.75 -22.38
CA LEU A 17 38.93 -24.60 -22.14
C LEU A 17 38.76 -23.56 -21.02
N LEU A 18 38.74 -22.27 -21.39
CA LEU A 18 38.01 -21.30 -20.59
C LEU A 18 36.54 -21.66 -20.73
N ALA A 19 35.90 -22.03 -19.63
CA ALA A 19 34.45 -22.00 -19.54
C ALA A 19 34.01 -20.59 -19.94
N ALA A 20 33.42 -20.48 -21.14
CA ALA A 20 32.88 -19.22 -21.61
C ALA A 20 31.78 -18.80 -20.64
N GLU A 21 31.96 -17.62 -20.06
CA GLU A 21 30.90 -16.96 -19.31
C GLU A 21 29.67 -16.79 -20.23
N PRO A 22 28.46 -17.18 -19.79
CA PRO A 22 27.27 -17.08 -20.62
C PRO A 22 26.99 -15.60 -20.99
N PRO A 23 26.50 -15.34 -22.22
CA PRO A 23 26.27 -13.99 -22.73
C PRO A 23 25.28 -13.22 -21.84
N ALA A 24 25.42 -11.89 -21.77
CA ALA A 24 24.62 -11.01 -20.90
C ALA A 24 23.09 -11.16 -21.06
N VAL A 25 22.63 -11.68 -22.20
CA VAL A 25 21.21 -11.96 -22.48
C VAL A 25 20.68 -13.17 -21.71
N GLU A 26 21.51 -14.13 -21.32
CA GLU A 26 21.10 -15.31 -20.52
C GLU A 26 21.13 -15.04 -19.01
N ARG A 27 21.94 -14.06 -18.55
CA ARG A 27 22.02 -13.66 -17.13
C ARG A 27 20.74 -12.96 -16.64
N SER A 28 20.12 -12.14 -17.49
CA SER A 28 18.89 -11.40 -17.14
C SER A 28 17.66 -12.30 -16.91
N PRO A 29 17.38 -13.33 -17.74
CA PRO A 29 16.31 -14.31 -17.51
C PRO A 29 16.50 -15.17 -16.25
N ALA A 30 17.74 -15.56 -15.92
CA ALA A 30 18.02 -16.37 -14.72
C ALA A 30 17.71 -15.59 -13.44
N ILE A 31 18.13 -14.32 -13.38
CA ILE A 31 17.83 -13.39 -12.27
C ILE A 31 16.31 -13.15 -12.16
N GLN A 32 15.63 -12.90 -13.28
CA GLN A 32 14.18 -12.70 -13.30
C GLN A 32 13.43 -13.94 -12.81
N LYS A 33 13.88 -15.13 -13.21
CA LYS A 33 13.32 -16.41 -12.75
C LYS A 33 13.56 -16.61 -11.26
N ALA A 34 14.77 -16.39 -10.77
CA ALA A 34 15.10 -16.50 -9.34
C ALA A 34 14.27 -15.54 -8.48
N MET A 35 14.07 -14.30 -8.94
CA MET A 35 13.20 -13.33 -8.25
C MET A 35 11.73 -13.76 -8.25
N ALA A 36 11.23 -14.30 -9.36
CA ALA A 36 9.85 -14.80 -9.44
C ALA A 36 9.62 -16.03 -8.54
N ASP A 37 10.55 -16.99 -8.56
CA ASP A 37 10.51 -18.19 -7.72
C ASP A 37 10.60 -17.81 -6.23
N ALA A 38 11.50 -16.90 -5.86
CA ALA A 38 11.64 -16.42 -4.49
C ALA A 38 10.38 -15.69 -4.00
N ARG A 39 9.73 -14.88 -4.85
CA ARG A 39 8.47 -14.23 -4.50
C ARG A 39 7.38 -15.26 -4.21
N LYS A 40 7.27 -16.28 -5.06
CA LYS A 40 6.34 -17.40 -4.87
C LYS A 40 6.63 -18.17 -3.58
N PHE A 41 7.89 -18.42 -3.26
CA PHE A 41 8.25 -19.09 -2.00
C PHE A 41 7.93 -18.24 -0.76
N LEU A 42 8.13 -16.93 -0.82
CA LEU A 42 7.73 -16.02 0.26
C LEU A 42 6.22 -15.97 0.45
N ASP A 43 5.45 -15.93 -0.64
CA ASP A 43 3.98 -15.97 -0.59
C ASP A 43 3.45 -17.29 0.03
N LEU A 44 4.17 -18.39 -0.19
CA LEU A 44 3.87 -19.71 0.39
C LEU A 44 4.47 -19.90 1.80
N ASN A 45 5.05 -18.86 2.41
CA ASN A 45 5.69 -18.91 3.72
C ASN A 45 6.84 -19.94 3.81
N MET A 46 7.60 -20.07 2.71
CA MET A 46 8.79 -20.93 2.56
C MET A 46 10.06 -20.07 2.42
N PRO A 47 10.48 -19.33 3.47
CA PRO A 47 11.58 -18.37 3.37
C PRO A 47 12.96 -19.02 3.14
N SER A 48 13.16 -20.27 3.58
CA SER A 48 14.41 -21.01 3.34
C SER A 48 14.64 -21.30 1.85
N ASP A 49 13.59 -21.69 1.15
CA ASP A 49 13.62 -21.94 -0.31
C ASP A 49 13.77 -20.64 -1.11
N ALA A 50 13.17 -19.55 -0.63
CA ALA A 50 13.36 -18.22 -1.21
C ALA A 50 14.82 -17.74 -1.09
N VAL A 51 15.46 -17.97 0.08
CA VAL A 51 16.88 -17.67 0.28
C VAL A 51 17.74 -18.53 -0.65
N ALA A 52 17.49 -19.83 -0.73
CA ALA A 52 18.26 -20.72 -1.60
C ALA A 52 18.16 -20.34 -3.10
N ALA A 53 16.96 -19.99 -3.57
CA ALA A 53 16.73 -19.58 -4.96
C ALA A 53 17.47 -18.28 -5.31
N LEU A 54 17.59 -17.34 -4.37
CA LEU A 54 18.31 -16.09 -4.57
C LEU A 54 19.80 -16.22 -4.29
N GLU A 55 20.27 -17.02 -3.33
CA GLU A 55 21.70 -17.19 -3.11
C GLU A 55 22.39 -17.87 -4.31
N ALA A 56 21.68 -18.73 -5.04
CA ALA A 56 22.18 -19.39 -6.25
C ALA A 56 22.59 -18.40 -7.36
N GLU A 57 21.91 -17.26 -7.46
CA GLU A 57 22.11 -16.28 -8.54
C GLU A 57 22.75 -14.96 -8.05
N VAL A 58 23.25 -14.89 -6.80
CA VAL A 58 23.89 -13.67 -6.24
C VAL A 58 25.06 -13.18 -7.10
N ALA A 59 25.88 -14.10 -7.63
CA ALA A 59 27.01 -13.73 -8.48
C ALA A 59 26.57 -13.12 -9.82
N ASN A 60 25.37 -13.49 -10.31
CA ASN A 60 24.82 -13.01 -11.57
C ASN A 60 24.03 -11.70 -11.41
N ALA A 61 23.61 -11.36 -10.19
CA ALA A 61 22.75 -10.21 -9.91
C ALA A 61 23.39 -8.83 -10.20
N ASP A 62 24.71 -8.72 -10.34
CA ASP A 62 25.48 -7.52 -10.73
C ASP A 62 24.96 -6.20 -10.12
N GLY A 63 24.72 -6.20 -8.80
CA GLY A 63 24.26 -4.99 -8.09
C GLY A 63 22.81 -4.57 -8.36
N ASN A 64 21.98 -5.43 -8.97
CA ASN A 64 20.57 -5.17 -9.21
C ASN A 64 19.84 -4.87 -7.88
N LYS A 65 19.38 -3.62 -7.73
CA LYS A 65 18.75 -3.14 -6.49
C LYS A 65 17.48 -3.90 -6.12
N ALA A 66 16.67 -4.28 -7.11
CA ALA A 66 15.44 -5.04 -6.86
C ALA A 66 15.76 -6.46 -6.37
N TYR A 67 16.78 -7.08 -6.94
CA TYR A 67 17.29 -8.38 -6.51
C TYR A 67 17.81 -8.35 -5.08
N LEU A 68 18.69 -7.40 -4.76
CA LEU A 68 19.29 -7.27 -3.43
C LEU A 68 18.24 -6.92 -2.37
N SER A 69 17.22 -6.13 -2.74
CA SER A 69 16.07 -5.85 -1.87
C SER A 69 15.25 -7.11 -1.57
N LEU A 70 14.97 -7.92 -2.59
CA LEU A 70 14.24 -9.18 -2.43
C LEU A 70 15.04 -10.22 -1.63
N LEU A 71 16.36 -10.28 -1.83
CA LEU A 71 17.26 -11.13 -1.04
C LEU A 71 17.29 -10.70 0.43
N ARG A 72 17.28 -9.40 0.70
CA ARG A 72 17.16 -8.88 2.08
C ARG A 72 15.82 -9.26 2.73
N GLU A 73 14.72 -9.19 1.99
CA GLU A 73 13.38 -9.63 2.43
C GLU A 73 13.36 -11.13 2.77
N ALA A 74 13.97 -11.95 1.93
CA ALA A 74 14.11 -13.39 2.15
C ALA A 74 14.94 -13.71 3.40
N TYR A 75 16.08 -13.04 3.59
CA TYR A 75 16.90 -13.20 4.79
C TYR A 75 16.19 -12.76 6.08
N LEU A 76 15.43 -11.66 6.06
CA LEU A 76 14.65 -11.21 7.22
C LEU A 76 13.57 -12.22 7.60
N SER A 77 12.89 -12.79 6.59
CA SER A 77 11.85 -13.80 6.78
C SER A 77 12.42 -15.11 7.32
N GLU A 78 13.58 -15.54 6.83
CA GLU A 78 14.26 -16.75 7.32
C GLU A 78 14.84 -16.55 8.73
N LEU A 79 15.39 -15.37 9.02
CA LEU A 79 15.84 -15.01 10.37
C LEU A 79 14.67 -15.10 11.38
N PHE A 80 13.52 -14.53 11.04
CA PHE A 80 12.32 -14.59 11.89
C PHE A 80 11.85 -16.03 12.12
N ARG A 81 11.90 -16.88 11.09
CA ARG A 81 11.57 -18.31 11.21
C ARG A 81 12.55 -19.04 12.13
N LEU A 82 13.85 -18.80 11.97
CA LEU A 82 14.91 -19.42 12.78
C LEU A 82 14.88 -18.98 14.25
N GLU A 83 14.55 -17.72 14.53
CA GLU A 83 14.41 -17.19 15.90
C GLU A 83 13.18 -17.75 16.63
N LYS A 84 12.13 -18.15 15.88
CA LYS A 84 10.92 -18.76 16.42
C LYS A 84 10.93 -20.29 16.42
N ALA A 85 11.96 -20.92 15.86
CA ALA A 85 12.05 -22.37 15.81
C ALA A 85 12.28 -22.94 17.22
N ALA A 86 11.63 -24.07 17.52
CA ALA A 86 11.80 -24.78 18.79
C ALA A 86 13.24 -25.29 19.01
N SER A 87 14.05 -25.36 17.95
CA SER A 87 15.48 -25.67 17.98
C SER A 87 16.25 -24.56 17.27
N PRO A 88 16.73 -23.54 18.01
CA PRO A 88 17.45 -22.43 17.41
C PRO A 88 18.80 -22.89 16.88
N GLU A 89 19.11 -22.54 15.62
CA GLU A 89 20.41 -22.79 15.00
C GLU A 89 21.27 -21.52 15.05
N PRO A 90 22.08 -21.32 16.11
CA PRO A 90 22.75 -20.03 16.37
C PRO A 90 23.73 -19.62 15.28
N MET A 91 24.33 -20.59 14.58
CA MET A 91 25.23 -20.31 13.46
C MET A 91 24.49 -19.77 12.24
N LYS A 92 23.33 -20.34 11.87
CA LYS A 92 22.51 -19.83 10.75
C LYS A 92 21.91 -18.47 11.08
N ILE A 93 21.46 -18.25 12.31
CA ILE A 93 20.98 -16.94 12.79
C ILE A 93 22.08 -15.88 12.66
N SER A 94 23.30 -16.19 13.09
CA SER A 94 24.45 -15.27 13.01
C SER A 94 24.84 -14.98 11.57
N GLN A 95 24.81 -15.99 10.69
CA GLN A 95 25.06 -15.85 9.26
C GLN A 95 24.01 -14.96 8.60
N MET A 96 22.72 -15.16 8.90
CA MET A 96 21.63 -14.37 8.33
C MET A 96 21.74 -12.89 8.73
N ARG A 97 22.03 -12.61 10.00
CA ARG A 97 22.27 -11.24 10.49
C ARG A 97 23.45 -10.57 9.79
N ARG A 98 24.53 -11.32 9.54
CA ARG A 98 25.70 -10.82 8.80
C ARG A 98 25.36 -10.51 7.35
N ASN A 99 24.61 -11.38 6.67
CA ASN A 99 24.21 -11.18 5.27
C ASN A 99 23.26 -9.97 5.13
N ILE A 100 22.34 -9.78 6.08
CA ILE A 100 21.46 -8.58 6.13
C ILE A 100 22.29 -7.30 6.34
N ALA A 101 23.29 -7.34 7.22
CA ALA A 101 24.18 -6.20 7.47
C ALA A 101 25.02 -5.82 6.24
N LEU A 102 25.49 -6.81 5.48
CA LEU A 102 26.22 -6.61 4.22
C LEU A 102 25.33 -5.98 3.13
N LEU A 103 24.05 -6.35 3.07
CA LEU A 103 23.08 -5.76 2.15
C LEU A 103 22.50 -4.41 2.60
N GLY A 104 22.79 -3.99 3.84
CA GLY A 104 22.20 -2.80 4.48
C GLY A 104 23.18 -1.71 4.90
N GLY A 105 24.49 -1.90 4.71
CA GLY A 105 25.51 -0.87 4.96
C GLY A 105 25.52 -0.35 6.40
N SER A 106 25.59 -1.21 7.41
CA SER A 106 26.13 -0.86 8.74
C SER A 106 26.39 -2.12 9.55
N VAL A 107 27.58 -2.18 10.18
CA VAL A 107 27.92 -3.20 11.17
C VAL A 107 27.67 -2.61 12.55
N PRO A 108 26.70 -3.10 13.34
CA PRO A 108 26.74 -2.92 14.78
C PRO A 108 27.71 -3.93 15.37
N LYS A 109 28.74 -3.42 16.05
CA LYS A 109 29.68 -4.21 16.84
C LYS A 109 28.92 -4.93 17.97
N PRO A 110 29.16 -6.23 18.24
CA PRO A 110 28.53 -6.92 19.35
C PRO A 110 29.04 -6.34 20.68
N THR A 111 28.17 -5.67 21.43
CA THR A 111 28.39 -5.39 22.84
C THR A 111 27.93 -6.60 23.65
N ALA A 112 28.87 -7.16 24.42
CA ALA A 112 28.62 -8.26 25.35
C ALA A 112 27.61 -7.83 26.44
N PRO A 113 26.69 -8.72 26.87
CA PRO A 113 25.85 -8.46 28.03
C PRO A 113 26.68 -8.55 29.33
N PRO A 114 26.50 -7.62 30.29
CA PRO A 114 27.04 -7.79 31.64
C PRO A 114 26.32 -8.94 32.38
N PRO A 115 26.99 -9.59 33.36
CA PRO A 115 26.47 -10.78 34.02
C PRO A 115 25.22 -10.48 34.84
N ALA A 116 24.24 -11.38 34.75
CA ALA A 116 22.99 -11.32 35.50
C ALA A 116 23.24 -11.47 37.02
N PRO A 117 22.57 -10.69 37.88
CA PRO A 117 22.46 -10.98 39.31
C PRO A 117 21.65 -12.27 39.52
N PRO A 118 21.87 -13.00 40.64
CA PRO A 118 21.18 -14.24 40.91
C PRO A 118 19.67 -14.00 41.09
N GLU A 119 18.86 -14.71 40.30
CA GLU A 119 17.40 -14.76 40.49
C GLU A 119 17.06 -15.42 41.84
N PRO A 120 16.10 -14.88 42.60
CA PRO A 120 15.49 -15.60 43.71
C PRO A 120 14.67 -16.77 43.15
N SER A 121 14.92 -17.96 43.66
CA SER A 121 14.12 -19.15 43.39
C SER A 121 12.67 -18.93 43.83
N LEU A 122 11.74 -18.91 42.86
CA LEU A 122 10.32 -19.03 43.15
C LEU A 122 10.00 -20.46 43.60
N PRO A 123 9.14 -20.65 44.63
CA PRO A 123 8.74 -21.97 45.09
C PRO A 123 7.89 -22.71 44.04
N ALA A 124 8.03 -24.04 44.01
CA ALA A 124 7.30 -24.93 43.13
C ALA A 124 5.76 -24.81 43.29
N PRO A 125 4.96 -25.07 42.24
CA PRO A 125 3.51 -25.01 42.34
C PRO A 125 2.99 -26.14 43.24
N THR A 126 2.14 -25.81 44.20
CA THR A 126 1.38 -26.79 44.96
C THR A 126 0.28 -27.40 44.05
N THR A 127 0.03 -28.70 44.20
CA THR A 127 -1.06 -29.44 43.56
C THR A 127 -2.45 -28.80 43.77
N ASP A 128 -2.57 -27.95 44.77
CA ASP A 128 -3.80 -27.23 45.14
C ASP A 128 -4.24 -26.22 44.07
N ALA A 129 -3.31 -25.47 43.45
CA ALA A 129 -3.67 -24.42 42.47
C ALA A 129 -4.34 -24.98 41.21
N SER A 130 -3.98 -26.19 40.81
CA SER A 130 -4.58 -26.90 39.68
C SER A 130 -6.00 -27.37 39.99
N ALA A 131 -6.22 -27.90 41.21
CA ALA A 131 -7.54 -28.32 41.68
C ALA A 131 -8.47 -27.11 41.88
N ASP A 132 -7.94 -26.02 42.42
CA ASP A 132 -8.66 -24.77 42.63
C ASP A 132 -9.06 -24.10 41.30
N ALA A 133 -8.19 -24.13 40.29
CA ALA A 133 -8.52 -23.64 38.94
C ALA A 133 -9.70 -24.41 38.33
N ALA A 134 -9.66 -25.75 38.44
CA ALA A 134 -10.75 -26.60 37.95
C ALA A 134 -12.05 -26.41 38.74
N ALA A 135 -11.97 -26.18 40.05
CA ALA A 135 -13.12 -25.88 40.90
C ALA A 135 -13.76 -24.52 40.56
N ALA A 136 -12.94 -23.47 40.39
CA ALA A 136 -13.39 -22.14 39.97
C ALA A 136 -14.06 -22.18 38.59
N PHE A 137 -13.49 -22.94 37.65
CA PHE A 137 -14.08 -23.16 36.32
C PHE A 137 -15.46 -23.81 36.42
N LYS A 138 -15.59 -24.89 37.21
CA LYS A 138 -16.88 -25.59 37.41
C LYS A 138 -17.93 -24.71 38.11
N LYS A 139 -17.50 -23.77 38.96
CA LYS A 139 -18.36 -22.80 39.63
C LYS A 139 -18.81 -21.65 38.71
N GLY A 140 -18.26 -21.55 37.50
CA GLY A 140 -18.54 -20.47 36.56
C GLY A 140 -17.81 -19.16 36.87
N ASP A 141 -16.84 -19.18 37.80
CA ASP A 141 -15.98 -18.03 38.07
C ASP A 141 -14.79 -18.03 37.11
N TYR A 142 -15.06 -17.65 35.87
CA TYR A 142 -14.09 -17.72 34.77
C TYR A 142 -12.91 -16.76 34.95
N ALA A 143 -13.09 -15.65 35.70
CA ALA A 143 -12.03 -14.70 35.99
C ALA A 143 -11.04 -15.26 37.02
N ALA A 144 -11.53 -15.84 38.11
CA ALA A 144 -10.68 -16.50 39.09
C ALA A 144 -10.01 -17.74 38.48
N ALA A 145 -10.75 -18.53 37.71
CA ALA A 145 -10.23 -19.72 37.03
C ALA A 145 -9.08 -19.38 36.08
N GLU A 146 -9.22 -18.34 35.24
CA GLU A 146 -8.15 -17.97 34.31
C GLU A 146 -6.90 -17.43 35.01
N LYS A 147 -7.07 -16.66 36.09
CA LYS A 147 -5.93 -16.20 36.89
C LYS A 147 -5.14 -17.38 37.47
N LEU A 148 -5.84 -18.43 37.90
CA LEU A 148 -5.22 -19.64 38.43
C LEU A 148 -4.59 -20.47 37.29
N PHE A 149 -5.25 -20.66 36.15
CA PHE A 149 -4.66 -21.35 34.99
C PHE A 149 -3.41 -20.65 34.46
N ALA A 150 -3.40 -19.32 34.40
CA ALA A 150 -2.24 -18.54 33.97
C ALA A 150 -1.05 -18.62 34.93
N SER A 151 -1.28 -19.02 36.20
CA SER A 151 -0.22 -19.23 37.20
C SER A 151 0.43 -20.62 37.13
N LEU A 152 -0.15 -21.55 36.37
CA LEU A 152 0.38 -22.90 36.22
C LEU A 152 1.50 -22.91 35.17
N PRO A 153 2.67 -23.50 35.46
CA PRO A 153 3.79 -23.51 34.52
C PRO A 153 3.54 -24.40 33.30
N ILE A 154 2.72 -25.45 33.45
CA ILE A 154 2.36 -26.37 32.37
C ILE A 154 0.89 -26.76 32.52
N LEU A 155 0.12 -26.57 31.45
CA LEU A 155 -1.30 -26.93 31.37
C LEU A 155 -1.46 -28.28 30.66
N THR A 156 -2.27 -29.18 31.23
CA THR A 156 -2.75 -30.40 30.57
C THR A 156 -3.75 -30.06 29.45
N GLY A 157 -4.10 -31.03 28.58
CA GLY A 157 -5.04 -30.80 27.47
C GLY A 157 -6.41 -30.26 27.91
N ASP A 158 -6.96 -30.79 28.99
CA ASP A 158 -8.24 -30.35 29.55
C ASP A 158 -8.12 -28.96 30.17
N GLN A 159 -7.00 -28.65 30.81
CA GLN A 159 -6.75 -27.33 31.40
C GLN A 159 -6.51 -26.26 30.33
N LYS A 160 -5.83 -26.59 29.23
CA LYS A 160 -5.71 -25.70 28.06
C LYS A 160 -7.10 -25.36 27.49
N THR A 161 -7.97 -26.36 27.44
CA THR A 161 -9.36 -26.19 26.97
C THR A 161 -10.17 -25.31 27.92
N ALA A 162 -10.09 -25.55 29.23
CA ALA A 162 -10.76 -24.74 30.24
C ALA A 162 -10.25 -23.29 30.27
N SER A 163 -8.93 -23.07 30.19
CA SER A 163 -8.32 -21.73 30.10
C SER A 163 -8.73 -21.01 28.81
N ALA A 164 -8.68 -21.67 27.66
CA ALA A 164 -9.13 -21.11 26.39
C ALA A 164 -10.61 -20.70 26.44
N TYR A 165 -11.47 -21.53 27.04
CA TYR A 165 -12.87 -21.20 27.27
C TYR A 165 -13.01 -19.94 28.15
N CYS A 166 -12.31 -19.87 29.28
CA CYS A 166 -12.36 -18.70 30.16
C CYS A 166 -11.97 -17.42 29.42
N ARG A 167 -10.86 -17.45 28.67
CA ARG A 167 -10.37 -16.29 27.91
C ARG A 167 -11.39 -15.82 26.87
N ILE A 168 -11.98 -16.74 26.11
CA ILE A 168 -12.99 -16.43 25.10
C ILE A 168 -14.26 -15.87 25.77
N LYS A 169 -14.70 -16.43 26.89
CA LYS A 169 -15.87 -15.95 27.64
C LYS A 169 -15.66 -14.54 28.21
N LEU A 170 -14.52 -14.31 28.86
CA LEU A 170 -14.16 -12.99 29.41
C LEU A 170 -13.97 -11.95 28.30
N ALA A 171 -13.48 -12.36 27.13
CA ALA A 171 -13.39 -11.50 25.95
C ALA A 171 -14.77 -11.12 25.40
N ALA A 172 -15.71 -12.07 25.35
CA ALA A 172 -17.10 -11.80 24.97
C ALA A 172 -17.79 -10.83 25.94
N ASP A 173 -17.59 -11.02 27.24
CA ASP A 173 -18.18 -10.15 28.27
C ASP A 173 -17.62 -8.72 28.18
N ARG A 174 -16.30 -8.57 27.97
CA ARG A 174 -15.67 -7.27 27.72
C ARG A 174 -16.18 -6.61 26.44
N LEU A 175 -16.41 -7.38 25.37
CA LEU A 175 -16.93 -6.84 24.11
C LEU A 175 -18.37 -6.33 24.24
N ASN A 176 -19.18 -6.99 25.08
CA ASN A 176 -20.58 -6.69 25.33
C ASN A 176 -20.79 -5.61 26.40
N ALA A 177 -19.75 -5.24 27.17
CA ALA A 177 -19.84 -4.21 28.19
C ALA A 177 -20.13 -2.81 27.57
N PRO A 178 -21.01 -2.00 28.19
CA PRO A 178 -21.23 -0.62 27.76
C PRO A 178 -19.95 0.20 27.97
N GLY A 179 -19.49 0.90 26.93
CA GLY A 179 -18.25 1.69 26.96
C GLY A 179 -16.97 0.98 26.48
N CYS A 180 -17.09 -0.17 25.79
CA CYS A 180 -15.93 -0.85 25.18
C CYS A 180 -15.16 0.09 24.22
N THR A 181 -13.92 0.44 24.56
CA THR A 181 -13.06 1.33 23.78
C THR A 181 -12.39 0.61 22.61
N PRO A 182 -11.89 1.32 21.56
CA PRO A 182 -11.14 0.70 20.47
C PRO A 182 -9.86 -0.05 20.93
N SER A 183 -9.20 0.43 21.98
CA SER A 183 -8.05 -0.27 22.59
C SER A 183 -8.46 -1.56 23.29
N ALA A 184 -9.62 -1.58 23.95
CA ALA A 184 -10.19 -2.78 24.55
C ALA A 184 -10.57 -3.81 23.47
N VAL A 185 -11.13 -3.38 22.34
CA VAL A 185 -11.41 -4.26 21.17
C VAL A 185 -10.12 -4.88 20.62
N THR A 186 -9.03 -4.11 20.54
CA THR A 186 -7.72 -4.63 20.08
C THR A 186 -7.16 -5.67 21.04
N ALA A 187 -7.26 -5.44 22.36
CA ALA A 187 -6.84 -6.42 23.36
C ALA A 187 -7.69 -7.71 23.31
N ILE A 188 -9.00 -7.56 23.09
CA ILE A 188 -9.94 -8.68 22.88
C ILE A 188 -9.54 -9.54 21.67
N LEU A 189 -9.23 -8.90 20.53
CA LEU A 189 -8.79 -9.62 19.33
C LEU A 189 -7.51 -10.43 19.57
N LYS A 190 -6.55 -9.87 20.31
CA LYS A 190 -5.32 -10.56 20.69
C LYS A 190 -5.60 -11.75 21.60
N ASP A 191 -6.37 -11.53 22.68
CA ASP A 191 -6.69 -12.56 23.68
C ASP A 191 -7.42 -13.76 23.06
N VAL A 192 -8.36 -13.52 22.15
CA VAL A 192 -9.13 -14.58 21.50
C VAL A 192 -8.27 -15.39 20.53
N ASN A 193 -7.39 -14.73 19.75
CA ASN A 193 -6.46 -15.44 18.86
C ASN A 193 -5.50 -16.33 19.65
N GLU A 194 -4.91 -15.81 20.74
CA GLU A 194 -4.02 -16.60 21.60
C GLU A 194 -4.76 -17.78 22.25
N ALA A 195 -5.99 -17.58 22.72
CA ALA A 195 -6.81 -18.65 23.28
C ALA A 195 -7.13 -19.74 22.24
N MET A 196 -7.42 -19.36 20.99
CA MET A 196 -7.65 -20.31 19.89
C MET A 196 -6.38 -21.08 19.51
N MET A 197 -5.20 -20.45 19.60
CA MET A 197 -3.91 -21.12 19.37
C MET A 197 -3.56 -22.15 20.46
N LEU A 198 -4.10 -22.00 21.68
CA LEU A 198 -3.93 -23.00 22.74
C LEU A 198 -4.71 -24.30 22.46
N VAL A 199 -5.79 -24.23 21.69
CA VAL A 199 -6.69 -25.36 21.39
C VAL A 199 -7.06 -25.44 19.90
N PRO A 200 -6.07 -25.66 19.00
CA PRO A 200 -6.31 -25.66 17.56
C PRO A 200 -7.24 -26.80 17.10
N GLN A 201 -7.32 -27.88 17.88
CA GLN A 201 -8.12 -29.07 17.54
C GLN A 201 -9.53 -29.05 18.14
N HIS A 202 -9.92 -28.00 18.89
CA HIS A 202 -11.21 -27.93 19.57
C HIS A 202 -12.26 -27.15 18.75
N ALA A 203 -12.98 -27.84 17.87
CA ALA A 203 -13.89 -27.24 16.87
C ALA A 203 -14.91 -26.23 17.43
N GLU A 204 -15.56 -26.51 18.56
CA GLU A 204 -16.57 -25.60 19.12
C GLU A 204 -15.97 -24.28 19.62
N LEU A 205 -14.81 -24.33 20.28
CA LEU A 205 -14.10 -23.13 20.74
C LEU A 205 -13.53 -22.32 19.56
N GLN A 206 -13.10 -23.00 18.50
CA GLN A 206 -12.70 -22.33 17.25
C GLN A 206 -13.89 -21.57 16.64
N LYS A 207 -15.06 -22.19 16.56
CA LYS A 207 -16.28 -21.57 16.01
C LYS A 207 -16.73 -20.36 16.83
N VAL A 208 -16.77 -20.49 18.16
CA VAL A 208 -17.13 -19.38 19.06
C VAL A 208 -16.08 -18.25 18.98
N GLY A 209 -14.79 -18.59 19.00
CA GLY A 209 -13.70 -17.64 18.86
C GLY A 209 -13.75 -16.87 17.54
N GLN A 210 -13.96 -17.56 16.41
CA GLN A 210 -14.13 -16.93 15.08
C GLN A 210 -15.33 -15.99 15.03
N THR A 211 -16.45 -16.39 15.61
CA THR A 211 -17.65 -15.54 15.69
C THR A 211 -17.35 -14.26 16.48
N LEU A 212 -16.67 -14.39 17.61
CA LEU A 212 -16.28 -13.26 18.46
C LEU A 212 -15.26 -12.35 17.77
N LEU A 213 -14.28 -12.90 17.04
CA LEU A 213 -13.32 -12.14 16.23
C LEU A 213 -14.03 -11.34 15.12
N ALA A 214 -15.02 -11.94 14.45
CA ALA A 214 -15.82 -11.27 13.44
C ALA A 214 -16.63 -10.10 14.03
N THR A 215 -17.30 -10.33 15.17
CA THR A 215 -18.05 -9.28 15.88
C THR A 215 -17.14 -8.14 16.37
N ALA A 216 -15.99 -8.47 16.97
CA ALA A 216 -15.01 -7.50 17.43
C ALA A 216 -14.43 -6.68 16.26
N SER A 217 -14.14 -7.33 15.13
CA SER A 217 -13.63 -6.69 13.91
C SER A 217 -14.69 -5.80 13.25
N ALA A 218 -15.96 -6.16 13.27
CA ALA A 218 -17.06 -5.30 12.80
C ALA A 218 -17.19 -4.04 13.67
N LYS A 219 -17.13 -4.19 15.01
CA LYS A 219 -17.18 -3.08 15.96
C LYS A 219 -15.95 -2.16 15.87
N GLN A 220 -14.78 -2.70 15.47
CA GLN A 220 -13.58 -1.92 15.15
C GLN A 220 -13.72 -1.09 13.87
N LYS A 221 -14.45 -1.62 12.86
CA LYS A 221 -14.72 -0.91 11.60
C LYS A 221 -15.76 0.21 11.74
N GLU A 222 -16.68 0.09 12.69
CA GLU A 222 -17.72 1.12 12.95
C GLU A 222 -17.25 2.25 13.89
N SER A 223 -16.13 2.08 14.58
CA SER A 223 -15.52 3.17 15.35
C SER A 223 -14.69 4.07 14.42
N PRO A 224 -14.80 5.41 14.52
CA PRO A 224 -13.85 6.29 13.86
C PRO A 224 -12.46 5.89 14.35
N ILE A 225 -11.56 5.56 13.42
CA ILE A 225 -10.21 5.11 13.69
C ILE A 225 -9.47 6.22 14.46
N ALA A 226 -9.55 6.18 15.78
CA ALA A 226 -8.65 6.89 16.67
C ALA A 226 -7.33 6.11 16.64
N SER A 227 -6.54 6.27 15.59
CA SER A 227 -5.13 5.87 15.64
C SER A 227 -4.41 6.84 16.58
N SER A 228 -3.83 6.29 17.65
CA SER A 228 -3.00 6.96 18.64
C SER A 228 -1.68 7.49 18.07
N GLY A 229 -1.76 8.38 17.09
CA GLY A 229 -0.64 9.13 16.51
C GLY A 229 -0.78 10.61 16.83
N ASP A 230 0.34 11.31 16.94
CA ASP A 230 0.36 12.76 17.07
C ASP A 230 -0.30 13.42 15.86
N VAL A 231 -0.87 14.60 16.11
CA VAL A 231 -1.65 15.34 15.11
C VAL A 231 -1.07 16.73 14.90
N VAL A 232 -1.08 17.17 13.65
CA VAL A 232 -0.95 18.57 13.26
C VAL A 232 -2.28 19.03 12.68
N GLU A 233 -2.85 20.11 13.22
CA GLU A 233 -4.12 20.65 12.73
C GLU A 233 -3.94 22.04 12.11
N THR A 234 -4.71 22.29 11.05
CA THR A 234 -4.85 23.60 10.42
C THR A 234 -6.33 23.98 10.34
N ALA A 235 -6.68 25.02 9.56
CA ALA A 235 -8.06 25.44 9.36
C ALA A 235 -8.91 24.37 8.66
N SER A 236 -8.32 23.64 7.70
CA SER A 236 -9.01 22.67 6.85
C SER A 236 -8.53 21.23 7.02
N PHE A 237 -7.43 20.98 7.74
CA PHE A 237 -6.79 19.65 7.80
C PHE A 237 -6.46 19.16 9.21
N ILE A 238 -6.42 17.84 9.34
CA ILE A 238 -5.91 17.08 10.49
C ILE A 238 -4.90 16.07 9.93
N VAL A 239 -3.61 16.31 10.10
CA VAL A 239 -2.54 15.41 9.64
C VAL A 239 -2.13 14.48 10.77
N ARG A 240 -2.35 13.17 10.59
CA ARG A 240 -1.89 12.13 11.51
C ARG A 240 -0.52 11.63 11.11
N HIS A 241 0.39 11.56 12.07
CA HIS A 241 1.76 11.10 11.83
C HIS A 241 2.30 10.26 12.99
N THR A 242 3.33 9.46 12.69
CA THR A 242 4.11 8.70 13.68
C THR A 242 5.59 9.03 13.51
N GLY A 243 6.16 9.81 14.43
CA GLY A 243 7.61 9.99 14.57
C GLY A 243 8.29 11.11 13.77
N ASN A 244 7.65 11.72 12.77
CA ASN A 244 8.22 12.87 12.04
C ASN A 244 7.23 14.05 12.00
N ARG A 245 7.34 14.94 13.00
CA ARG A 245 6.45 16.09 13.15
C ARG A 245 6.75 17.18 12.13
N GLU A 246 8.03 17.43 11.80
CA GLU A 246 8.39 18.45 10.81
C GLU A 246 7.78 18.13 9.44
N LEU A 247 7.83 16.87 9.02
CA LEU A 247 7.15 16.40 7.81
C LEU A 247 5.64 16.65 7.87
N ALA A 248 5.01 16.35 9.00
CA ALA A 248 3.57 16.54 9.17
C ALA A 248 3.17 18.03 9.11
N VAL A 249 3.96 18.92 9.70
CA VAL A 249 3.76 20.38 9.61
C VAL A 249 3.92 20.86 8.18
N SER A 250 5.01 20.49 7.51
CA SER A 250 5.25 20.85 6.11
C SER A 250 4.15 20.34 5.18
N LEU A 251 3.66 19.11 5.42
CA LEU A 251 2.56 18.55 4.66
C LEU A 251 1.24 19.28 4.91
N ALA A 252 0.96 19.69 6.15
CA ALA A 252 -0.25 20.43 6.49
C ALA A 252 -0.27 21.82 5.81
N GLU A 253 0.86 22.53 5.81
CA GLU A 253 1.02 23.80 5.12
C GLU A 253 0.88 23.64 3.60
N ALA A 254 1.52 22.61 3.03
CA ALA A 254 1.38 22.28 1.62
C ALA A 254 -0.08 21.96 1.25
N ALA A 255 -0.81 21.24 2.11
CA ALA A 255 -2.20 20.90 1.88
C ALA A 255 -3.12 22.14 1.84
N GLU A 256 -2.92 23.11 2.75
CA GLU A 256 -3.67 24.39 2.72
C GLU A 256 -3.37 25.20 1.45
N SER A 257 -2.09 25.29 1.08
CA SER A 257 -1.66 25.99 -0.13
C SER A 257 -2.26 25.35 -1.39
N GLN A 258 -2.15 24.01 -1.51
CA GLN A 258 -2.69 23.27 -2.65
C GLN A 258 -4.21 23.32 -2.70
N ARG A 259 -4.91 23.20 -1.57
CA ARG A 259 -6.36 23.39 -1.50
C ARG A 259 -6.76 24.74 -2.10
N LYS A 260 -6.07 25.82 -1.71
CA LYS A 260 -6.34 27.16 -2.22
C LYS A 260 -6.14 27.23 -3.74
N VAL A 261 -5.00 26.77 -4.24
CA VAL A 261 -4.68 26.76 -5.68
C VAL A 261 -5.71 25.97 -6.48
N ILE A 262 -6.11 24.79 -5.99
CA ILE A 262 -7.09 23.91 -6.67
C ILE A 262 -8.47 24.58 -6.70
N PHE A 263 -8.94 25.17 -5.60
CA PHE A 263 -10.21 25.90 -5.61
C PHE A 263 -10.17 27.08 -6.58
N GLU A 264 -9.12 27.91 -6.50
CA GLU A 264 -8.94 29.08 -7.36
C GLU A 264 -8.99 28.70 -8.83
N ARG A 265 -8.33 27.59 -9.20
CA ARG A 265 -8.32 27.07 -10.57
C ARG A 265 -9.71 26.69 -11.08
N TRP A 266 -10.53 26.00 -10.27
CA TRP A 266 -11.77 25.39 -10.76
C TRP A 266 -13.05 26.18 -10.47
N SER A 267 -13.07 26.98 -9.41
CA SER A 267 -14.29 27.65 -8.95
C SER A 267 -14.08 29.09 -8.46
N GLY A 268 -12.83 29.51 -8.25
CA GLY A 268 -12.50 30.77 -7.58
C GLY A 268 -12.02 30.55 -6.13
N PRO A 269 -11.79 31.63 -5.37
CA PRO A 269 -11.17 31.52 -4.05
C PRO A 269 -11.99 30.60 -3.13
N PRO A 270 -11.34 29.73 -2.33
CA PRO A 270 -12.05 28.88 -1.39
C PRO A 270 -12.81 29.73 -0.37
N ALA A 271 -13.92 29.20 0.13
CA ALA A 271 -14.58 29.73 1.31
C ALA A 271 -13.70 29.52 2.57
N ALA A 272 -14.31 29.66 3.76
CA ALA A 272 -13.67 29.33 5.02
C ALA A 272 -13.03 27.93 5.04
N GLY A 273 -12.24 27.65 6.08
CA GLY A 273 -11.67 26.32 6.29
C GLY A 273 -12.72 25.20 6.26
N TRP A 274 -12.32 24.01 5.84
CA TRP A 274 -13.27 22.89 5.73
C TRP A 274 -13.82 22.48 7.10
N SER A 275 -15.14 22.34 7.16
CA SER A 275 -15.86 21.68 8.25
C SER A 275 -16.76 20.59 7.67
N PRO A 276 -16.56 19.30 8.02
CA PRO A 276 -15.45 18.78 8.82
C PRO A 276 -14.10 18.95 8.11
N LYS A 277 -13.02 19.05 8.88
CA LYS A 277 -11.64 19.07 8.37
C LYS A 277 -11.33 17.78 7.61
N CYS A 278 -10.42 17.85 6.63
CA CYS A 278 -9.91 16.69 5.93
C CYS A 278 -8.81 16.01 6.75
N GLU A 279 -8.99 14.74 7.06
CA GLU A 279 -7.97 13.90 7.68
C GLU A 279 -6.93 13.51 6.63
N ILE A 280 -5.64 13.69 6.93
CA ILE A 280 -4.53 13.20 6.12
C ILE A 280 -3.78 12.16 6.94
N VAL A 281 -3.67 10.94 6.44
CA VAL A 281 -2.95 9.84 7.08
C VAL A 281 -1.72 9.48 6.25
N ILE A 282 -0.55 9.58 6.87
CA ILE A 282 0.71 9.20 6.24
C ILE A 282 1.05 7.76 6.63
N HIS A 283 1.13 6.89 5.65
CA HIS A 283 1.48 5.48 5.82
C HIS A 283 2.97 5.27 5.66
N ALA A 284 3.62 4.79 6.72
CA ALA A 284 5.08 4.61 6.73
C ALA A 284 5.56 3.54 5.75
N THR A 285 4.73 2.54 5.45
CA THR A 285 5.09 1.45 4.53
C THR A 285 3.98 1.17 3.52
N VAL A 286 4.36 0.55 2.40
CA VAL A 286 3.41 0.04 1.40
C VAL A 286 2.44 -0.95 2.03
N GLU A 287 2.91 -1.79 2.94
CA GLU A 287 2.07 -2.75 3.66
C GLU A 287 1.00 -2.05 4.50
N SER A 288 1.37 -1.03 5.30
CA SER A 288 0.40 -0.31 6.11
C SER A 288 -0.63 0.41 5.23
N TYR A 289 -0.16 1.02 4.13
CA TYR A 289 -1.02 1.68 3.15
C TYR A 289 -2.01 0.71 2.52
N THR A 290 -1.54 -0.40 1.93
CA THR A 290 -2.40 -1.37 1.24
C THR A 290 -3.37 -2.06 2.18
N LYS A 291 -2.95 -2.38 3.41
CA LYS A 291 -3.80 -2.98 4.45
C LYS A 291 -4.97 -2.06 4.86
N VAL A 292 -4.71 -0.75 5.00
CA VAL A 292 -5.73 0.22 5.42
C VAL A 292 -6.63 0.63 4.25
N THR A 293 -6.05 0.87 3.08
CA THR A 293 -6.78 1.44 1.93
C THR A 293 -7.38 0.40 1.00
N ASN A 294 -6.96 -0.86 1.11
CA ASN A 294 -7.28 -1.94 0.17
C ASN A 294 -6.94 -1.58 -1.29
N ARG A 295 -5.88 -0.76 -1.49
CA ARG A 295 -5.38 -0.39 -2.81
C ARG A 295 -4.14 -1.20 -3.21
N PRO A 296 -3.87 -1.38 -4.52
CA PRO A 296 -2.64 -2.01 -4.99
C PRO A 296 -1.38 -1.28 -4.52
N ALA A 297 -0.28 -2.02 -4.35
CA ALA A 297 1.02 -1.49 -3.94
C ALA A 297 1.61 -0.41 -4.87
N GLY A 298 1.11 -0.29 -6.10
CA GLY A 298 1.52 0.75 -7.05
C GLY A 298 0.87 2.12 -6.82
N CYS A 299 -0.21 2.19 -6.04
CA CYS A 299 -0.87 3.46 -5.70
C CYS A 299 -0.07 4.21 -4.63
N THR A 300 -0.01 5.55 -4.74
CA THR A 300 0.70 6.42 -3.78
C THR A 300 -0.21 7.32 -2.95
N GLY A 301 -1.48 7.42 -3.35
CA GLY A 301 -2.50 8.23 -2.68
C GLY A 301 -3.90 7.69 -2.93
N ILE A 302 -4.83 8.03 -2.04
CA ILE A 302 -6.27 7.88 -2.24
C ILE A 302 -7.04 8.92 -1.42
N ALA A 303 -8.03 9.55 -2.03
CA ALA A 303 -9.05 10.35 -1.34
C ALA A 303 -10.36 9.57 -1.16
N ASN A 304 -10.97 9.73 0.02
CA ASN A 304 -12.31 9.27 0.35
C ASN A 304 -13.12 10.45 0.90
N VAL A 305 -14.26 10.74 0.27
CA VAL A 305 -15.19 11.78 0.73
C VAL A 305 -16.58 11.18 0.84
N ARG A 306 -17.22 11.37 1.99
CA ARG A 306 -18.62 10.97 2.21
C ARG A 306 -19.49 12.20 2.25
N LEU A 307 -20.46 12.26 1.34
CA LEU A 307 -21.45 13.32 1.29
C LEU A 307 -22.78 12.85 1.92
N ASN A 308 -23.45 13.75 2.61
CA ASN A 308 -24.84 13.60 3.04
C ASN A 308 -25.59 14.87 2.66
N ASN A 309 -26.65 14.75 1.85
CA ASN A 309 -27.42 15.88 1.31
C ASN A 309 -26.52 16.98 0.71
N GLY A 310 -25.56 16.56 -0.12
CA GLY A 310 -24.63 17.45 -0.81
C GLY A 310 -23.58 18.12 0.09
N ARG A 311 -23.49 17.77 1.38
CA ARG A 311 -22.47 18.29 2.30
C ARG A 311 -21.55 17.17 2.73
N ALA A 312 -20.25 17.44 2.76
CA ALA A 312 -19.31 16.45 3.27
C ALA A 312 -19.49 16.22 4.78
N THR A 313 -19.53 14.95 5.14
CA THR A 313 -19.57 14.44 6.52
C THR A 313 -18.24 13.79 6.92
N GLU A 314 -17.44 13.43 5.92
CA GLU A 314 -16.12 12.84 6.08
C GLU A 314 -15.26 13.25 4.89
N ARG A 315 -14.00 13.61 5.16
CA ARG A 315 -12.96 13.86 4.16
C ARG A 315 -11.69 13.20 4.66
N ARG A 316 -11.11 12.30 3.87
CA ARG A 316 -9.90 11.59 4.22
C ARG A 316 -9.00 11.42 3.00
N VAL A 317 -7.71 11.60 3.22
CA VAL A 317 -6.65 11.36 2.24
C VAL A 317 -5.60 10.45 2.90
N ASP A 318 -5.32 9.31 2.28
CA ASP A 318 -4.25 8.41 2.71
C ASP A 318 -3.09 8.52 1.71
N LEU A 319 -1.88 8.79 2.19
CA LEU A 319 -0.68 8.99 1.39
C LEU A 319 0.44 8.05 1.84
N ARG A 320 1.35 7.73 0.93
CA ARG A 320 2.55 6.94 1.20
C ARG A 320 3.75 7.80 1.55
N ALA A 321 4.41 7.48 2.67
CA ALA A 321 5.61 8.19 3.12
C ALA A 321 6.84 7.96 2.22
N ASP A 322 6.88 6.82 1.53
CA ASP A 322 7.98 6.43 0.65
C ASP A 322 7.87 7.02 -0.77
N ASP A 323 6.81 7.78 -1.06
CA ASP A 323 6.66 8.52 -2.32
C ASP A 323 7.44 9.85 -2.25
N ALA A 324 8.62 9.88 -2.89
CA ALA A 324 9.42 11.09 -3.01
C ALA A 324 8.69 12.25 -3.71
N ALA A 325 7.65 11.95 -4.50
CA ALA A 325 6.81 12.94 -5.18
C ALA A 325 5.47 13.18 -4.44
N MET A 326 5.34 12.78 -3.17
CA MET A 326 4.09 12.92 -2.41
C MET A 326 3.53 14.34 -2.46
N VAL A 327 4.34 15.35 -2.13
CA VAL A 327 3.88 16.76 -2.10
C VAL A 327 3.64 17.32 -3.51
N ALA A 328 4.46 16.91 -4.49
CA ALA A 328 4.39 17.43 -5.85
C ALA A 328 3.26 16.80 -6.69
N ASN A 329 2.88 15.55 -6.40
CA ASN A 329 1.99 14.75 -7.25
C ASN A 329 0.86 14.08 -6.47
N ALA A 330 1.14 13.25 -5.46
CA ALA A 330 0.10 12.48 -4.79
C ALA A 330 -0.89 13.39 -4.02
N LEU A 331 -0.39 14.31 -3.21
CA LEU A 331 -1.19 15.26 -2.44
C LEU A 331 -2.11 16.11 -3.34
N PRO A 332 -1.62 16.85 -4.35
CA PRO A 332 -2.51 17.67 -5.18
C PRO A 332 -3.51 16.83 -5.99
N ARG A 333 -3.14 15.60 -6.41
CA ARG A 333 -4.06 14.66 -7.06
C ARG A 333 -5.22 14.29 -6.13
N GLU A 334 -4.92 13.82 -4.93
CA GLU A 334 -5.94 13.43 -3.96
C GLU A 334 -6.79 14.61 -3.48
N LEU A 335 -6.17 15.76 -3.23
CA LEU A 335 -6.89 16.98 -2.87
C LEU A 335 -7.83 17.45 -3.99
N THR A 336 -7.48 17.24 -5.25
CA THR A 336 -8.38 17.54 -6.36
C THR A 336 -9.66 16.72 -6.27
N HIS A 337 -9.58 15.42 -5.95
CA HIS A 337 -10.78 14.60 -5.72
C HIS A 337 -11.62 15.12 -4.54
N VAL A 338 -10.98 15.59 -3.46
CA VAL A 338 -11.69 16.17 -2.32
C VAL A 338 -12.42 17.47 -2.72
N VAL A 339 -11.77 18.35 -3.46
CA VAL A 339 -12.38 19.60 -3.96
C VAL A 339 -13.51 19.30 -4.94
N LEU A 340 -13.34 18.34 -5.84
CA LEU A 340 -14.38 17.95 -6.80
C LEU A 340 -15.65 17.44 -6.11
N ALA A 341 -15.54 16.78 -4.96
CA ALA A 341 -16.71 16.37 -4.17
C ALA A 341 -17.52 17.57 -3.66
N ASP A 342 -16.87 18.69 -3.32
CA ASP A 342 -17.55 19.93 -2.93
C ASP A 342 -18.13 20.67 -4.16
N LEU A 343 -17.45 20.64 -5.30
CA LEU A 343 -17.88 21.34 -6.53
C LEU A 343 -19.01 20.63 -7.28
N PHE A 344 -19.16 19.32 -7.05
CA PHE A 344 -20.13 18.43 -7.70
C PHE A 344 -20.86 17.55 -6.66
N PRO A 345 -21.63 18.16 -5.74
CA PRO A 345 -22.17 17.47 -4.57
C PRO A 345 -23.31 16.48 -4.89
N ASP A 346 -24.02 16.67 -5.99
CA ASP A 346 -25.17 15.83 -6.37
C ASP A 346 -24.75 14.61 -7.22
N ARG A 347 -23.73 14.79 -8.06
CA ARG A 347 -23.22 13.75 -8.95
C ARG A 347 -21.75 14.02 -9.25
N PRO A 348 -20.84 13.05 -9.03
CA PRO A 348 -19.42 13.26 -9.32
C PRO A 348 -19.18 13.48 -10.84
N PRO A 349 -18.09 14.16 -11.22
CA PRO A 349 -17.67 14.22 -12.61
C PRO A 349 -17.44 12.82 -13.20
N PRO A 350 -17.55 12.66 -14.53
CA PRO A 350 -17.11 11.45 -15.21
C PRO A 350 -15.66 11.08 -14.83
N LYS A 351 -15.36 9.79 -14.76
CA LYS A 351 -14.05 9.30 -14.29
C LYS A 351 -12.89 9.90 -15.05
N TRP A 352 -12.96 9.92 -16.38
CA TRP A 352 -11.90 10.51 -17.22
C TRP A 352 -11.63 11.99 -16.88
N ALA A 353 -12.69 12.76 -16.62
CA ALA A 353 -12.55 14.18 -16.31
C ALA A 353 -11.94 14.35 -14.91
N SER A 354 -12.46 13.61 -13.91
CA SER A 354 -11.94 13.65 -12.55
C SER A 354 -10.46 13.30 -12.48
N GLU A 355 -10.03 12.22 -13.15
CA GLU A 355 -8.63 11.80 -13.16
C GLU A 355 -7.74 12.77 -13.96
N GLY A 356 -8.23 13.25 -15.11
CA GLY A 356 -7.52 14.26 -15.89
C GLY A 356 -7.29 15.54 -15.09
N MET A 357 -8.31 16.04 -14.38
CA MET A 357 -8.18 17.21 -13.50
C MET A 357 -7.20 16.96 -12.36
N ALA A 358 -7.25 15.78 -11.73
CA ALA A 358 -6.41 15.42 -10.61
C ALA A 358 -4.93 15.29 -11.01
N ILE A 359 -4.64 14.65 -12.14
CA ILE A 359 -3.25 14.54 -12.64
C ILE A 359 -2.72 15.90 -13.10
N LEU A 360 -3.55 16.75 -13.71
CA LEU A 360 -3.17 18.11 -14.11
C LEU A 360 -2.87 19.05 -12.93
N ALA A 361 -3.17 18.64 -11.68
CA ALA A 361 -2.78 19.36 -10.48
C ALA A 361 -1.35 19.00 -10.01
N GLY A 362 -0.76 17.92 -10.55
CA GLY A 362 0.61 17.51 -10.25
C GLY A 362 1.68 18.34 -10.96
N SER A 363 2.93 17.89 -10.88
CA SER A 363 4.06 18.58 -11.49
C SER A 363 4.01 18.57 -13.03
N PRO A 364 4.67 19.52 -13.71
CA PRO A 364 4.78 19.50 -15.18
C PRO A 364 5.38 18.20 -15.73
N GLU A 365 6.32 17.59 -15.01
CA GLU A 365 6.96 16.32 -15.38
C GLU A 365 5.97 15.16 -15.33
N GLU A 366 5.13 15.13 -14.29
CA GLU A 366 4.06 14.15 -14.12
C GLU A 366 3.07 14.21 -15.28
N VAL A 367 2.57 15.42 -15.60
CA VAL A 367 1.66 15.65 -16.73
C VAL A 367 2.34 15.23 -18.05
N SER A 368 3.59 15.66 -18.25
CA SER A 368 4.34 15.36 -19.47
C SER A 368 4.55 13.86 -19.67
N ARG A 369 4.68 13.07 -18.60
CA ARG A 369 4.79 11.61 -18.69
C ARG A 369 3.56 10.98 -19.34
N TYR A 370 2.36 11.41 -18.98
CA TYR A 370 1.12 10.91 -19.58
C TYR A 370 1.00 11.37 -21.05
N LEU A 371 1.29 12.64 -21.32
CA LEU A 371 1.21 13.18 -22.68
C LEU A 371 2.21 12.52 -23.65
N ARG A 372 3.45 12.25 -23.22
CA ARG A 372 4.45 11.51 -24.03
C ARG A 372 4.10 10.04 -24.23
N THR A 373 3.30 9.45 -23.34
CA THR A 373 2.89 8.04 -23.44
C THR A 373 1.70 7.86 -24.38
N LEU A 374 0.86 8.88 -24.56
CA LEU A 374 -0.35 8.82 -25.38
C LEU A 374 -0.10 8.33 -26.84
N PRO A 375 0.91 8.80 -27.59
CA PRO A 375 1.15 8.33 -28.95
C PRO A 375 1.47 6.83 -29.03
N ARG A 376 2.17 6.30 -28.01
CA ARG A 376 2.43 4.86 -27.91
C ARG A 376 1.12 4.10 -27.68
N CYS A 377 0.29 4.54 -26.74
CA CYS A 377 -1.02 3.94 -26.49
C CYS A 377 -1.89 3.94 -27.76
N ALA A 378 -1.86 5.04 -28.53
CA ALA A 378 -2.56 5.15 -29.80
C ALA A 378 -2.10 4.11 -30.84
N ARG A 379 -0.78 3.98 -31.02
CA ARG A 379 -0.16 3.05 -31.97
C ARG A 379 -0.43 1.60 -31.59
N ASP A 380 -0.35 1.28 -30.30
CA ASP A 380 -0.46 -0.08 -29.80
C ASP A 380 -1.93 -0.52 -29.62
N GLY A 381 -2.91 0.36 -29.93
CA GLY A 381 -4.34 0.11 -29.75
C GLY A 381 -4.79 0.10 -28.28
N ASP A 382 -3.90 0.55 -27.38
CA ASP A 382 -4.07 0.63 -25.93
C ASP A 382 -4.79 1.92 -25.52
N TRP A 383 -5.94 2.19 -26.14
CA TRP A 383 -6.80 3.36 -25.86
C TRP A 383 -8.25 3.10 -26.27
N PHE A 384 -9.15 4.03 -25.96
CA PHE A 384 -10.60 3.94 -26.17
C PHE A 384 -11.13 4.97 -27.16
N GLY A 385 -12.26 4.70 -27.81
CA GLY A 385 -13.04 5.74 -28.48
C GLY A 385 -13.60 6.73 -27.46
N LEU A 386 -13.70 8.02 -27.79
CA LEU A 386 -14.11 9.05 -26.83
C LEU A 386 -15.55 8.87 -26.35
N ALA A 387 -16.46 8.41 -27.21
CA ALA A 387 -17.82 8.09 -26.78
C ALA A 387 -17.82 7.03 -25.67
N GLN A 388 -16.96 6.01 -25.77
CA GLN A 388 -16.80 4.98 -24.75
C GLN A 388 -16.13 5.55 -23.49
N LEU A 389 -15.01 6.27 -23.64
CA LEU A 389 -14.27 6.88 -22.53
C LEU A 389 -15.16 7.82 -21.69
N MET A 390 -15.98 8.63 -22.34
CA MET A 390 -16.80 9.65 -21.69
C MET A 390 -17.97 9.07 -20.89
N GLU A 391 -18.45 7.88 -21.27
CA GLU A 391 -19.58 7.20 -20.64
C GLU A 391 -19.14 6.10 -19.64
N MET A 392 -17.83 5.91 -19.43
CA MET A 392 -17.31 4.93 -18.46
C MET A 392 -17.73 5.28 -17.02
N LYS A 393 -18.35 4.30 -16.35
CA LYS A 393 -18.75 4.39 -14.94
C LYS A 393 -17.67 3.88 -14.00
N ASP A 394 -16.96 2.83 -14.42
CA ASP A 394 -15.91 2.15 -13.66
C ASP A 394 -14.56 2.28 -14.37
N PHE A 395 -13.48 2.07 -13.60
CA PHE A 395 -12.14 1.98 -14.18
C PHE A 395 -12.01 0.72 -15.04
N PRO A 396 -11.37 0.79 -16.21
CA PRO A 396 -11.25 -0.36 -17.07
C PRO A 396 -10.21 -1.35 -16.52
N ALA A 397 -10.51 -2.65 -16.63
CA ALA A 397 -9.59 -3.72 -16.22
C ALA A 397 -8.38 -3.82 -17.16
N GLU A 398 -8.60 -3.55 -18.44
CA GLU A 398 -7.57 -3.48 -19.49
C GLU A 398 -7.36 -2.04 -19.93
N LYS A 399 -6.23 -1.76 -20.58
CA LYS A 399 -5.92 -0.42 -21.13
C LYS A 399 -5.98 0.73 -20.13
N ILE A 400 -5.69 0.43 -18.86
CA ILE A 400 -5.70 1.42 -17.78
C ILE A 400 -4.71 2.57 -18.04
N THR A 401 -3.55 2.26 -18.63
CA THR A 401 -2.56 3.27 -19.05
C THR A 401 -3.17 4.20 -20.10
N GLY A 402 -3.81 3.62 -21.13
CA GLY A 402 -4.56 4.36 -22.15
C GLY A 402 -5.61 5.27 -21.56
N PHE A 403 -6.43 4.74 -20.64
CA PHE A 403 -7.46 5.51 -19.93
C PHE A 403 -6.88 6.76 -19.27
N TYR A 404 -5.81 6.65 -18.49
CA TYR A 404 -5.20 7.80 -17.83
C TYR A 404 -4.55 8.77 -18.83
N CYS A 405 -3.84 8.27 -19.84
CA CYS A 405 -3.21 9.12 -20.86
C CYS A 405 -4.27 9.93 -21.64
N GLN A 406 -5.37 9.29 -22.03
CA GLN A 406 -6.49 9.96 -22.69
C GLN A 406 -7.19 10.97 -21.77
N SER A 407 -7.41 10.60 -20.51
CA SER A 407 -8.03 11.47 -19.51
C SER A 407 -7.27 12.79 -19.34
N VAL A 408 -5.94 12.71 -19.18
CA VAL A 408 -5.08 13.90 -19.06
C VAL A 408 -5.12 14.75 -20.34
N SER A 409 -4.89 14.12 -21.48
CA SER A 409 -4.82 14.83 -22.77
C SER A 409 -6.15 15.46 -23.16
N LEU A 410 -7.26 14.76 -22.96
CA LEU A 410 -8.60 15.24 -23.29
C LEU A 410 -9.03 16.38 -22.37
N THR A 411 -8.78 16.27 -21.06
CA THR A 411 -9.07 17.34 -20.10
C THR A 411 -8.28 18.60 -20.44
N ASP A 412 -6.96 18.49 -20.69
CA ASP A 412 -6.13 19.64 -21.10
C ASP A 412 -6.62 20.27 -22.41
N HIS A 413 -6.97 19.45 -23.41
CA HIS A 413 -7.52 19.94 -24.68
C HIS A 413 -8.83 20.72 -24.49
N LEU A 414 -9.76 20.18 -23.69
CA LEU A 414 -11.06 20.80 -23.44
C LEU A 414 -10.98 22.06 -22.58
N ILE A 415 -10.00 22.16 -21.68
CA ILE A 415 -9.72 23.40 -20.94
C ILE A 415 -9.22 24.49 -21.89
N ARG A 416 -8.24 24.16 -22.75
CA ARG A 416 -7.71 25.11 -23.74
C ARG A 416 -8.78 25.56 -24.74
N ALA A 417 -9.57 24.61 -25.25
CA ALA A 417 -10.65 24.90 -26.18
C ALA A 417 -11.76 25.76 -25.53
N ALA A 418 -12.00 25.61 -24.23
CA ALA A 418 -12.96 26.42 -23.48
C ALA A 418 -12.40 27.81 -23.09
N GLY A 419 -11.09 28.03 -23.26
CA GLY A 419 -10.37 29.25 -22.91
C GLY A 419 -9.94 29.35 -21.44
N ASN A 420 -10.56 28.59 -20.53
CA ASN A 420 -10.16 28.49 -19.12
C ASN A 420 -10.80 27.28 -18.41
N GLU A 421 -10.28 26.97 -17.23
CA GLU A 421 -10.74 25.88 -16.38
C GLU A 421 -12.18 26.02 -15.87
N ARG A 422 -12.64 27.25 -15.61
CA ARG A 422 -14.01 27.49 -15.13
C ARG A 422 -15.04 27.08 -16.19
N ASN A 423 -14.80 27.41 -17.46
CA ASN A 423 -15.65 27.01 -18.57
C ASN A 423 -15.66 25.49 -18.75
N PHE A 424 -14.53 24.80 -18.49
CA PHE A 424 -14.52 23.34 -18.45
C PHE A 424 -15.44 22.78 -17.35
N THR A 425 -15.46 23.37 -16.14
CA THR A 425 -16.41 22.92 -15.10
C THR A 425 -17.87 23.18 -15.47
N ILE A 426 -18.15 24.26 -16.22
CA ILE A 426 -19.49 24.53 -16.75
C ILE A 426 -19.89 23.44 -17.73
N PHE A 427 -18.99 23.04 -18.64
CA PHE A 427 -19.21 21.91 -19.53
C PHE A 427 -19.53 20.61 -18.78
N LEU A 428 -18.81 20.28 -17.71
CA LEU A 428 -19.09 19.08 -16.92
C LEU A 428 -20.50 19.12 -16.30
N ARG A 429 -20.93 20.27 -15.76
CA ARG A 429 -22.28 20.45 -15.22
C ARG A 429 -23.35 20.37 -16.29
N ASP A 430 -23.12 20.98 -17.45
CA ASP A 430 -24.02 20.90 -18.59
C ASP A 430 -24.15 19.47 -19.12
N SER A 431 -23.06 18.71 -19.15
CA SER A 431 -23.08 17.30 -19.54
C SER A 431 -23.95 16.47 -18.59
N GLN A 432 -23.84 16.70 -17.28
CA GLN A 432 -24.68 16.02 -16.29
C GLN A 432 -26.17 16.37 -16.41
N ARG A 433 -26.48 17.61 -16.82
CA ARG A 433 -27.86 18.13 -16.89
C ARG A 433 -28.56 17.84 -18.22
N TYR A 434 -27.84 17.95 -19.33
CA TYR A 434 -28.39 17.92 -20.69
C TYR A 434 -27.83 16.78 -21.55
N GLY A 435 -26.85 16.04 -21.05
CA GLY A 435 -26.13 15.01 -21.79
C GLY A 435 -24.92 15.55 -22.54
N THR A 436 -23.93 14.67 -22.73
CA THR A 436 -22.62 14.97 -23.30
C THR A 436 -22.71 15.67 -24.67
N ALA A 437 -23.55 15.17 -25.58
CA ALA A 437 -23.65 15.73 -26.94
C ALA A 437 -24.18 17.17 -26.95
N GLN A 438 -25.23 17.46 -26.17
CA GLN A 438 -25.78 18.81 -26.08
C GLN A 438 -24.82 19.78 -25.40
N ALA A 439 -24.11 19.33 -24.36
CA ALA A 439 -23.08 20.13 -23.70
C ALA A 439 -21.91 20.45 -24.65
N LEU A 440 -21.44 19.48 -25.45
CA LEU A 440 -20.40 19.71 -26.46
C LEU A 440 -20.82 20.74 -27.51
N LYS A 441 -22.06 20.66 -27.99
CA LYS A 441 -22.59 21.63 -28.95
C LYS A 441 -22.67 23.04 -28.37
N ARG A 442 -23.13 23.17 -27.12
CA ARG A 442 -23.28 24.47 -26.44
C ARG A 442 -21.95 25.13 -26.07
N GLN A 443 -21.01 24.36 -25.54
CA GLN A 443 -19.78 24.89 -24.95
C GLN A 443 -18.62 24.95 -25.95
N TYR A 444 -18.63 24.08 -26.98
CA TYR A 444 -17.53 23.95 -27.93
C TYR A 444 -17.95 24.02 -29.40
N GLY A 445 -19.26 24.10 -29.70
CA GLY A 445 -19.75 24.06 -31.08
C GLY A 445 -19.55 22.70 -31.78
N LEU A 446 -19.30 21.64 -31.01
CA LEU A 446 -19.00 20.30 -31.53
C LEU A 446 -20.26 19.43 -31.58
N ASP A 447 -20.47 18.73 -32.69
CA ASP A 447 -21.61 17.83 -32.88
C ASP A 447 -21.38 16.45 -32.24
N GLY A 448 -21.28 16.45 -30.91
CA GLY A 448 -21.15 15.25 -30.09
C GLY A 448 -19.74 14.63 -30.04
N PRO A 449 -19.61 13.46 -29.37
CA PRO A 449 -18.32 12.81 -29.12
C PRO A 449 -17.49 12.48 -30.38
N PRO A 450 -18.07 12.08 -31.54
CA PRO A 450 -17.27 11.81 -32.74
C PRO A 450 -16.57 13.05 -33.31
N ALA A 451 -17.25 14.20 -33.30
CA ALA A 451 -16.67 15.48 -33.72
C ALA A 451 -15.52 15.89 -32.78
N LEU A 452 -15.73 15.73 -31.47
CA LEU A 452 -14.68 15.94 -30.46
C LEU A 452 -13.48 15.00 -30.69
N GLU A 453 -13.71 13.72 -30.94
CA GLU A 453 -12.64 12.75 -31.16
C GLU A 453 -11.76 13.14 -32.34
N THR A 454 -12.37 13.59 -33.44
CA THR A 454 -11.65 14.05 -34.62
C THR A 454 -10.79 15.28 -34.31
N ALA A 455 -11.37 16.28 -33.64
CA ALA A 455 -10.67 17.52 -33.28
C ALA A 455 -9.52 17.26 -32.29
N TRP A 456 -9.79 16.48 -31.24
CA TRP A 456 -8.81 16.12 -30.21
C TRP A 456 -7.67 15.28 -30.78
N LYS A 457 -7.95 14.23 -31.57
CA LYS A 457 -6.90 13.39 -32.17
C LYS A 457 -5.96 14.19 -33.06
N ARG A 458 -6.50 15.13 -33.85
CA ARG A 458 -5.69 16.04 -34.67
C ARG A 458 -4.71 16.81 -33.78
N ALA A 459 -5.22 17.50 -32.76
CA ALA A 459 -4.38 18.30 -31.86
C ALA A 459 -3.36 17.45 -31.07
N ALA A 460 -3.79 16.34 -30.49
CA ALA A 460 -2.99 15.52 -29.59
C ALA A 460 -1.89 14.72 -30.32
N LEU A 461 -2.14 14.28 -31.56
CA LEU A 461 -1.20 13.42 -32.30
C LEU A 461 -0.31 14.20 -33.29
N GLU A 462 -0.74 15.39 -33.75
CA GLU A 462 0.13 16.25 -34.57
C GLU A 462 1.18 16.97 -33.71
N THR A 463 0.83 17.39 -32.50
CA THR A 463 1.79 17.99 -31.55
C THR A 463 2.92 17.01 -31.20
N ALA A 464 2.64 15.71 -31.17
CA ALA A 464 3.64 14.66 -30.92
C ALA A 464 4.65 14.47 -32.07
N ARG A 465 4.34 14.92 -33.29
CA ARG A 465 5.26 14.88 -34.44
C ARG A 465 6.21 16.08 -34.51
N GLY A 466 5.83 17.20 -33.90
CA GLY A 466 6.63 18.44 -33.89
C GLY A 466 7.65 18.53 -32.75
N GLN A 467 7.63 17.59 -31.80
CA GLN A 467 8.59 17.46 -30.70
C GLN A 467 9.52 16.27 -30.97
N ALA A 468 10.33 16.35 -32.03
CA ALA A 468 11.54 15.55 -32.12
C ALA A 468 12.60 16.17 -31.18
N PRO A 469 13.47 15.36 -30.54
CA PRO A 469 14.37 15.79 -29.47
C PRO A 469 15.28 16.95 -29.84
#